data_AF-A0A100HHY3-F1
#
_entry.id   AF-A0A100HHY3-F1
#
_cell.length_a   1.000
_cell.length_b   1.000
_cell.length_c   1.000
_cell.angle_alpha   90.00
_cell.angle_beta   90.00
_cell.angle_gamma   90.00
#
_symmetry.space_group_name_H-M   'P 1'
#
loop_
_entity.id
_entity.type
_entity.pdbx_description
1 polymer ?
#
loop_
_entity_poly.entity_id
_entity_poly.type
_entity_poly.pdbx_seq_one_letter_code
_entity_poly.pdbx_strand_id
1 'polypeptide(L)'
;MTGPDPGFAADPLEKRSLGEHIAAHLQELLLDGRLKPGDTLPSQRDLAQRYGTSVAAVREAISILSASGVLDARPGRGTIILPVTQQAPSINLWLGAVHDEHEARAFLDTRQALEHYTIAQAARHATPEQHTDLLEHLHRMRDAQGEPEAFIQADLALHMAIAHAAGNPVVLRLLRAIHMPLANLLRAISTDLMLAGRFPHLYTTHEQIIHGIIRRDPHAATAAFDHMLDQTTEGGTLERALGHPERPDPPLGPDFLEDLHWNLTRLIGPMADVLIPEAASELGLDPDALTRTHLTRYLGNLARQLPDGKQAEWTALSSLLEKRYG
;
A
#
# COMPACT_ATOMS: atom_id res chain seq x y z
N MET A 1 -7.12 56.48 0.02
CA MET A 1 -6.85 56.00 1.40
C MET A 1 -7.25 54.53 1.45
N THR A 2 -6.35 53.70 2.00
CA THR A 2 -6.35 52.21 2.11
C THR A 2 -6.41 51.44 0.78
N GLY A 3 -5.31 50.74 0.48
CA GLY A 3 -5.06 49.94 -0.72
C GLY A 3 -5.67 48.52 -0.71
N PRO A 4 -5.19 47.62 -1.58
CA PRO A 4 -5.92 46.48 -2.15
C PRO A 4 -6.06 45.26 -1.21
N ASP A 5 -6.97 44.34 -1.54
CA ASP A 5 -6.95 42.95 -1.03
C ASP A 5 -6.01 42.12 -1.94
N PRO A 6 -4.92 41.52 -1.42
CA PRO A 6 -3.95 40.81 -2.23
C PRO A 6 -4.42 39.37 -2.38
N GLY A 7 -4.72 38.91 -3.60
CA GLY A 7 -5.19 37.55 -3.87
C GLY A 7 -4.37 36.47 -3.16
N PHE A 8 -4.83 36.05 -1.98
CA PHE A 8 -4.16 35.10 -1.11
C PHE A 8 -4.70 33.71 -1.39
N ALA A 9 -3.98 32.95 -2.20
CA ALA A 9 -4.12 31.50 -2.25
C ALA A 9 -3.29 30.91 -1.11
N ALA A 10 -3.95 30.23 -0.17
CA ALA A 10 -3.30 29.53 0.92
C ALA A 10 -3.41 28.03 0.66
N ASP A 11 -2.28 27.36 0.49
CA ASP A 11 -2.21 25.92 0.78
C ASP A 11 -1.92 25.78 2.28
N PRO A 12 -2.84 25.23 3.08
CA PRO A 12 -2.64 25.14 4.52
C PRO A 12 -1.58 24.09 4.87
N LEU A 13 -0.59 24.49 5.67
CA LEU A 13 0.41 23.59 6.25
C LEU A 13 -0.24 22.63 7.27
N GLU A 14 0.05 21.34 7.15
CA GLU A 14 -0.11 20.36 8.22
C GLU A 14 0.84 20.71 9.38
N LYS A 15 0.28 21.30 10.44
CA LYS A 15 0.89 21.31 11.76
C LYS A 15 -0.09 20.66 12.72
N ARG A 16 0.36 19.62 13.42
CA ARG A 16 -0.48 18.95 14.41
C ARG A 16 -1.05 19.97 15.39
N SER A 17 -2.36 19.96 15.55
CA SER A 17 -3.04 20.85 16.47
C SER A 17 -2.67 20.50 17.92
N LEU A 18 -2.88 21.43 18.84
CA LEU A 18 -2.66 21.15 20.26
C LEU A 18 -3.65 20.11 20.79
N GLY A 19 -4.85 20.04 20.19
CA GLY A 19 -5.83 18.98 20.47
C GLY A 19 -5.34 17.60 20.03
N GLU A 20 -4.70 17.49 18.87
CA GLU A 20 -4.11 16.23 18.39
C GLU A 20 -2.99 15.72 19.31
N HIS A 21 -2.12 16.61 19.81
CA HIS A 21 -1.09 16.23 20.78
C HIS A 21 -1.68 15.71 22.10
N ILE A 22 -2.74 16.34 22.60
CA ILE A 22 -3.42 15.89 23.82
C ILE A 22 -4.10 14.54 23.58
N ALA A 23 -4.71 14.34 22.40
CA ALA A 23 -5.34 13.07 22.03
C ALA A 23 -4.30 11.93 21.99
N ALA A 24 -3.14 12.16 21.38
CA ALA A 24 -2.04 11.21 21.32
C ALA A 24 -1.52 10.83 22.72
N HIS A 25 -1.27 11.82 23.59
CA HIS A 25 -0.80 11.53 24.96
C HIS A 25 -1.87 10.77 25.79
N LEU A 26 -3.16 11.09 25.65
CA LEU A 26 -4.22 10.31 26.32
C LEU A 26 -4.28 8.86 25.82
N GLN A 27 -3.96 8.60 24.56
CA GLN A 27 -3.82 7.24 24.03
C GLN A 27 -2.60 6.52 24.60
N GLU A 28 -1.45 7.19 24.71
CA GLU A 28 -0.26 6.62 25.36
C GLU A 28 -0.57 6.17 26.79
N LEU A 29 -1.29 6.99 27.56
CA LEU A 29 -1.72 6.63 28.91
C LEU A 29 -2.65 5.42 28.95
N LEU A 30 -3.47 5.20 27.92
CA LEU A 30 -4.30 4.00 27.77
C LEU A 30 -3.46 2.77 27.44
N LEU A 31 -2.46 2.91 26.56
CA LEU A 31 -1.56 1.84 26.15
C LEU A 31 -0.67 1.38 27.31
N ASP A 32 -0.18 2.32 28.10
CA ASP A 32 0.62 2.05 29.31
C ASP A 32 -0.22 1.52 30.48
N GLY A 33 -1.55 1.40 30.31
CA GLY A 33 -2.49 0.92 31.33
C GLY A 33 -2.69 1.88 32.51
N ARG A 34 -2.22 3.13 32.40
CA ARG A 34 -2.41 4.20 33.39
C ARG A 34 -3.86 4.73 33.37
N LEU A 35 -4.50 4.63 32.21
CA LEU A 35 -5.94 4.77 32.01
C LEU A 35 -6.51 3.43 31.56
N LYS A 36 -7.70 3.08 32.02
CA LYS A 36 -8.33 1.79 31.74
C LYS A 36 -9.74 1.97 31.15
N PRO A 37 -10.20 1.02 30.33
CA PRO A 37 -11.61 0.96 29.96
C PRO A 37 -12.53 1.00 31.17
N GLY A 38 -13.55 1.86 31.11
CA GLY A 38 -14.47 2.14 32.21
C GLY A 38 -14.06 3.31 33.10
N ASP A 39 -12.82 3.80 33.01
CA ASP A 39 -12.40 5.00 33.74
C ASP A 39 -13.10 6.26 33.20
N THR A 40 -13.36 7.20 34.11
CA THR A 40 -13.89 8.53 33.77
C THR A 40 -12.74 9.53 33.75
N LEU A 41 -12.57 10.24 32.64
CA LEU A 41 -11.58 11.32 32.55
C LEU A 41 -11.97 12.51 33.45
N PRO A 42 -10.98 13.27 33.97
CA PRO A 42 -11.25 14.55 34.63
C PRO A 42 -12.05 15.50 33.72
N SER A 43 -12.68 16.53 34.31
CA SER A 43 -13.44 17.48 33.52
C SER A 43 -12.56 18.19 32.48
N GLN A 44 -13.17 18.69 31.39
CA GLN A 44 -12.42 19.42 30.35
C GLN A 44 -11.62 20.61 30.91
N ARG A 45 -12.14 21.26 31.96
CA ARG A 45 -11.45 22.36 32.65
C ARG A 45 -10.24 21.85 33.44
N ASP A 46 -10.38 20.74 34.15
CA ASP A 46 -9.26 20.15 34.90
C ASP A 46 -8.17 19.63 33.97
N LEU A 47 -8.56 18.98 32.87
CA LEU A 47 -7.62 18.56 31.83
C LEU A 47 -6.90 19.77 31.22
N ALA A 48 -7.62 20.85 30.91
CA ALA A 48 -7.02 22.07 30.37
C ALA A 48 -5.99 22.67 31.33
N GLN A 49 -6.29 22.67 32.63
CA GLN A 49 -5.35 23.10 33.67
C GLN A 49 -4.13 22.17 33.76
N ARG A 50 -4.31 20.84 33.73
CA ARG A 50 -3.22 19.86 33.80
C ARG A 50 -2.29 19.94 32.59
N TYR A 51 -2.84 20.18 31.40
CA TYR A 51 -2.09 20.32 30.16
C TYR A 51 -1.59 21.75 29.91
N GLY A 52 -1.93 22.73 30.77
CA GLY A 52 -1.54 24.13 30.59
C GLY A 52 -2.07 24.76 29.30
N THR A 53 -3.28 24.38 28.88
CA THR A 53 -3.85 24.71 27.57
C THR A 53 -5.27 25.27 27.67
N SER A 54 -5.87 25.63 26.52
CA SER A 54 -7.26 26.07 26.44
C SER A 54 -8.25 24.90 26.52
N VAL A 55 -9.44 25.16 27.06
CA VAL A 55 -10.55 24.19 27.06
C VAL A 55 -10.94 23.80 25.63
N ALA A 56 -10.74 24.68 24.65
CA ALA A 56 -11.02 24.40 23.24
C ALA A 56 -10.11 23.28 22.68
N ALA A 57 -8.81 23.31 23.00
CA ALA A 57 -7.87 22.26 22.58
C ALA A 57 -8.18 20.91 23.24
N VAL A 58 -8.60 20.90 24.52
CA VAL A 58 -9.05 19.67 25.19
C VAL A 58 -10.35 19.15 24.58
N ARG A 59 -11.28 20.04 24.23
CA ARG A 59 -12.54 19.66 23.58
C ARG A 59 -12.27 19.04 22.20
N GLU A 60 -11.33 19.58 21.46
CA GLU A 60 -10.85 19.01 20.19
C GLU A 60 -10.29 17.60 20.40
N ALA A 61 -9.39 17.42 21.38
CA ALA A 61 -8.83 16.10 21.73
C ALA A 61 -9.91 15.07 22.08
N ILE A 62 -10.88 15.44 22.92
CA ILE A 62 -12.01 14.57 23.29
C ILE A 62 -12.88 14.27 22.06
N SER A 63 -13.08 15.24 21.17
CA SER A 63 -13.84 15.05 19.93
C SER A 63 -13.16 14.05 19.01
N ILE A 64 -11.84 14.14 18.83
CA ILE A 64 -11.03 13.19 18.07
C ILE A 64 -11.19 11.78 18.65
N LEU A 65 -11.01 11.63 19.96
CA LEU A 65 -11.10 10.34 20.65
C LEU A 65 -12.52 9.77 20.74
N SER A 66 -13.54 10.62 20.72
CA SER A 66 -14.94 10.19 20.70
C SER A 66 -15.36 9.75 19.30
N ALA A 67 -14.91 10.47 18.27
CA ALA A 67 -15.10 10.09 16.87
C ALA A 67 -14.40 8.75 16.56
N SER A 68 -13.26 8.50 17.20
CA SER A 68 -12.57 7.21 17.14
C SER A 68 -13.09 6.20 18.17
N GLY A 69 -14.25 6.38 18.80
CA GLY A 69 -14.84 5.35 19.67
C GLY A 69 -13.98 4.90 20.87
N VAL A 70 -12.96 5.68 21.23
CA VAL A 70 -12.14 5.47 22.44
C VAL A 70 -12.86 6.05 23.66
N LEU A 71 -13.61 7.15 23.46
CA LEU A 71 -14.34 7.84 24.50
C LEU A 71 -15.84 7.93 24.20
N ASP A 72 -16.66 7.91 25.24
CA ASP A 72 -18.06 8.34 25.20
C ASP A 72 -18.20 9.62 26.04
N ALA A 73 -18.32 10.76 25.35
CA ALA A 73 -18.49 12.06 25.96
C ALA A 73 -19.99 12.44 25.97
N ARG A 74 -20.66 12.30 27.12
CA ARG A 74 -22.07 12.68 27.27
C ARG A 74 -22.26 13.90 28.17
N PRO A 75 -23.11 14.87 27.78
CA PRO A 75 -23.49 15.97 28.66
C PRO A 75 -24.00 15.44 30.00
N GLY A 76 -23.39 15.90 31.10
CA GLY A 76 -23.80 15.55 32.47
C GLY A 76 -23.33 14.21 33.03
N ARG A 77 -22.68 13.33 32.24
CA ARG A 77 -22.13 12.04 32.73
C ARG A 77 -20.61 11.96 32.71
N GLY A 78 -19.93 12.99 32.20
CA GLY A 78 -18.48 13.00 32.03
C GLY A 78 -18.05 12.29 30.75
N THR A 79 -16.74 12.10 30.61
CA THR A 79 -16.12 11.43 29.46
C THR A 79 -15.59 10.08 29.91
N ILE A 80 -16.17 9.00 29.41
CA ILE A 80 -15.86 7.62 29.84
C ILE A 80 -14.99 6.94 28.77
N ILE A 81 -13.99 6.17 29.20
CA ILE A 81 -13.16 5.36 28.31
C ILE A 81 -13.90 4.08 27.94
N LEU A 82 -14.05 3.81 26.65
CA LEU A 82 -14.77 2.65 26.15
C LEU A 82 -13.89 1.38 26.09
N PRO A 83 -14.47 0.19 26.30
CA PRO A 83 -13.76 -1.07 26.07
C PRO A 83 -13.52 -1.30 24.58
N VAL A 84 -12.36 -1.91 24.28
CA VAL A 84 -11.99 -2.38 22.93
C VAL A 84 -12.93 -3.51 22.53
N THR A 85 -14.12 -3.15 22.03
CA THR A 85 -15.09 -4.10 21.46
C THR A 85 -14.94 -4.13 19.94
N GLN A 86 -15.66 -5.03 19.27
CA GLN A 86 -15.47 -5.50 17.88
C GLN A 86 -15.38 -4.43 16.77
N GLN A 87 -15.55 -3.15 17.10
CA GLN A 87 -15.29 -1.99 16.25
C GLN A 87 -13.89 -1.38 16.44
N ALA A 88 -13.01 -2.02 17.21
CA ALA A 88 -11.75 -1.54 17.76
C ALA A 88 -11.02 -0.46 16.96
N PRO A 89 -11.29 0.83 17.25
CA PRO A 89 -10.52 1.92 16.69
C PRO A 89 -9.26 2.19 17.54
N SER A 90 -9.09 1.56 18.70
CA SER A 90 -7.93 1.77 19.58
C SER A 90 -6.61 1.28 18.99
N ILE A 91 -6.63 0.21 18.20
CA ILE A 91 -5.44 -0.34 17.53
C ILE A 91 -5.20 0.34 16.17
N ASN A 92 -6.26 0.72 15.46
CA ASN A 92 -6.17 1.59 14.27
C ASN A 92 -5.53 2.94 14.63
N LEU A 93 -5.85 3.45 15.82
CA LEU A 93 -5.34 4.70 16.36
C LEU A 93 -3.92 4.57 16.93
N TRP A 94 -3.57 3.41 17.51
CA TRP A 94 -2.20 3.07 17.91
C TRP A 94 -1.25 2.98 16.71
N LEU A 95 -1.73 2.40 15.62
CA LEU A 95 -0.98 2.27 14.36
C LEU A 95 -0.86 3.62 13.63
N GLY A 96 -1.78 4.56 13.85
CA GLY A 96 -1.73 5.87 13.20
C GLY A 96 -1.98 5.80 11.69
N ALA A 97 -1.77 6.93 11.00
CA ALA A 97 -1.72 6.93 9.54
C ALA A 97 -0.29 6.65 9.10
N VAL A 98 -0.10 6.02 7.95
CA VAL A 98 1.23 5.86 7.35
C VAL A 98 1.81 7.24 7.05
N HIS A 99 2.94 7.58 7.67
CA HIS A 99 3.55 8.92 7.58
C HIS A 99 4.66 9.01 6.53
N ASP A 100 5.39 7.91 6.29
CA ASP A 100 6.48 7.86 5.31
C ASP A 100 6.62 6.46 4.68
N GLU A 101 7.51 6.36 3.70
CA GLU A 101 7.82 5.13 2.97
C GLU A 101 8.34 4.01 3.88
N HIS A 102 9.14 4.35 4.90
CA HIS A 102 9.69 3.35 5.82
C HIS A 102 8.59 2.71 6.65
N GLU A 103 7.68 3.53 7.18
CA GLU A 103 6.51 3.08 7.92
C GLU A 103 5.56 2.28 7.02
N ALA A 104 5.34 2.73 5.77
CA ALA A 104 4.55 1.99 4.78
C ALA A 104 5.10 0.57 4.56
N ARG A 105 6.41 0.44 4.40
CA ARG A 105 7.09 -0.86 4.24
C ARG A 105 6.94 -1.73 5.49
N ALA A 106 7.15 -1.16 6.68
CA ALA A 106 6.96 -1.88 7.94
C ALA A 106 5.52 -2.40 8.12
N PHE A 107 4.53 -1.62 7.71
CA PHE A 107 3.13 -2.04 7.69
C PHE A 107 2.88 -3.20 6.71
N LEU A 108 3.43 -3.11 5.49
CA LEU A 108 3.30 -4.16 4.48
C LEU A 108 3.98 -5.46 4.93
N ASP A 109 5.17 -5.38 5.51
CA ASP A 109 5.89 -6.54 6.06
C ASP A 109 5.09 -7.20 7.20
N THR A 110 4.52 -6.39 8.09
CA THR A 110 3.66 -6.87 9.18
C THR A 110 2.40 -7.53 8.62
N ARG A 111 1.75 -6.91 7.63
CA ARG A 111 0.58 -7.46 6.94
C ARG A 111 0.92 -8.79 6.29
N GLN A 112 2.05 -8.90 5.58
CA GLN A 112 2.51 -10.14 4.94
C GLN A 112 2.65 -11.28 5.96
N ALA A 113 3.28 -11.03 7.11
CA ALA A 113 3.45 -12.05 8.16
C ALA A 113 2.11 -12.55 8.70
N LEU A 114 1.13 -11.66 8.89
CA LEU A 114 -0.22 -12.03 9.34
C LEU A 114 -0.99 -12.79 8.26
N GLU A 115 -0.95 -12.34 7.01
CA GLU A 115 -1.62 -13.00 5.89
C GLU A 115 -1.05 -14.40 5.66
N HIS A 116 0.28 -14.58 5.70
CA HIS A 116 0.95 -15.89 5.68
C HIS A 116 0.39 -16.85 6.73
N TYR A 117 0.31 -16.37 7.98
CA TYR A 117 -0.28 -17.16 9.05
C TYR A 117 -1.72 -17.54 8.70
N THR A 118 -2.55 -16.58 8.30
CA THR A 118 -3.97 -16.86 8.03
C THR A 118 -4.19 -17.81 6.86
N ILE A 119 -3.46 -17.66 5.77
CA ILE A 119 -3.54 -18.53 4.59
C ILE A 119 -3.13 -19.95 4.97
N ALA A 120 -2.01 -20.11 5.67
CA ALA A 120 -1.54 -21.43 6.09
C ALA A 120 -2.52 -22.11 7.07
N GLN A 121 -3.10 -21.35 8.01
CA GLN A 121 -4.09 -21.90 8.94
C GLN A 121 -5.42 -22.22 8.27
N ALA A 122 -5.89 -21.38 7.36
CA ALA A 122 -7.09 -21.64 6.57
C ALA A 122 -6.90 -22.92 5.73
N ALA A 123 -5.77 -23.08 5.05
CA ALA A 123 -5.45 -24.31 4.32
C ALA A 123 -5.46 -25.56 5.22
N ARG A 124 -5.01 -25.44 6.46
CA ARG A 124 -4.97 -26.59 7.39
C ARG A 124 -6.34 -26.91 7.99
N HIS A 125 -7.14 -25.89 8.31
CA HIS A 125 -8.25 -26.03 9.26
C HIS A 125 -9.62 -25.60 8.73
N ALA A 126 -9.71 -24.95 7.57
CA ALA A 126 -10.99 -24.47 7.06
C ALA A 126 -12.00 -25.63 6.89
N THR A 127 -13.25 -25.35 7.24
CA THR A 127 -14.38 -26.29 7.07
C THR A 127 -14.90 -26.28 5.64
N PRO A 128 -15.66 -27.30 5.20
CA PRO A 128 -16.30 -27.29 3.90
C PRO A 128 -17.17 -26.05 3.65
N GLU A 129 -17.88 -25.57 4.67
CA GLU A 129 -18.70 -24.36 4.58
C GLU A 129 -17.83 -23.12 4.36
N GLN A 130 -16.71 -23.02 5.09
CA GLN A 130 -15.74 -21.94 4.88
C GLN A 130 -15.09 -22.00 3.49
N HIS A 131 -14.87 -23.18 2.91
CA HIS A 131 -14.42 -23.29 1.52
C HIS A 131 -15.46 -22.73 0.54
N THR A 132 -16.75 -22.99 0.76
CA THR A 132 -17.83 -22.42 -0.04
C THR A 132 -17.85 -20.90 0.08
N ASP A 133 -17.77 -20.36 1.30
CA ASP A 133 -17.73 -18.91 1.54
C ASP A 133 -16.55 -18.25 0.81
N LEU A 134 -15.35 -18.87 0.88
CA LEU A 134 -14.15 -18.39 0.18
C LEU A 134 -14.33 -18.36 -1.34
N LEU A 135 -14.97 -19.38 -1.93
CA LEU A 135 -15.29 -19.40 -3.36
C LEU A 135 -16.30 -18.31 -3.74
N GLU A 136 -17.29 -18.02 -2.89
CA GLU A 136 -18.19 -16.90 -3.13
C GLU A 136 -17.47 -15.56 -3.14
N HIS A 137 -16.54 -15.34 -2.21
CA HIS A 137 -15.73 -14.12 -2.20
C HIS A 137 -14.84 -14.01 -3.44
N LEU A 138 -14.23 -15.12 -3.89
CA LEU A 138 -13.47 -15.16 -5.14
C LEU A 138 -14.34 -14.83 -6.36
N HIS A 139 -15.57 -15.35 -6.43
CA HIS A 139 -16.49 -15.02 -7.52
C HIS A 139 -16.92 -13.56 -7.51
N ARG A 140 -17.19 -12.97 -6.34
CA ARG A 140 -17.48 -11.52 -6.24
C ARG A 140 -16.31 -10.68 -6.76
N MET A 141 -15.08 -11.11 -6.48
CA MET A 141 -13.88 -10.46 -7.00
C MET A 141 -13.75 -10.58 -8.52
N ARG A 142 -14.07 -11.75 -9.09
CA ARG A 142 -14.14 -11.95 -10.54
C ARG A 142 -15.17 -11.02 -11.19
N ASP A 143 -16.36 -10.94 -10.61
CA ASP A 143 -17.45 -10.16 -11.19
C ASP A 143 -17.20 -8.65 -11.07
N ALA A 144 -16.33 -8.24 -10.15
CA ALA A 144 -15.88 -6.85 -9.96
C ALA A 144 -14.73 -6.42 -10.90
N GLN A 145 -14.26 -7.29 -11.82
CA GLN A 145 -13.06 -7.02 -12.61
C GLN A 145 -13.12 -5.76 -13.52
N GLY A 146 -14.32 -5.26 -13.82
CA GLY A 146 -14.51 -4.04 -14.62
C GLY A 146 -14.62 -2.74 -13.81
N GLU A 147 -14.66 -2.82 -12.47
CA GLU A 147 -14.99 -1.70 -11.60
C GLU A 147 -13.96 -1.56 -10.48
N PRO A 148 -13.05 -0.57 -10.55
CA PRO A 148 -11.92 -0.44 -9.63
C PRO A 148 -12.27 -0.53 -8.14
N GLU A 149 -13.19 0.31 -7.69
CA GLU A 149 -13.57 0.37 -6.28
C GLU A 149 -14.28 -0.92 -5.86
N ALA A 150 -15.11 -1.52 -6.72
CA ALA A 150 -15.77 -2.79 -6.41
C ALA A 150 -14.76 -3.92 -6.21
N PHE A 151 -13.69 -3.96 -7.02
CA PHE A 151 -12.64 -4.95 -6.87
C PHE A 151 -11.85 -4.75 -5.58
N ILE A 152 -11.47 -3.51 -5.25
CA ILE A 152 -10.76 -3.20 -4.00
C ILE A 152 -11.56 -3.66 -2.78
N GLN A 153 -12.89 -3.47 -2.80
CA GLN A 153 -13.76 -3.96 -1.73
C GLN A 153 -13.83 -5.50 -1.72
N ALA A 154 -13.86 -6.14 -2.88
CA ALA A 154 -13.89 -7.60 -2.99
C ALA A 154 -12.58 -8.27 -2.54
N ASP A 155 -11.43 -7.68 -2.90
CA ASP A 155 -10.08 -8.06 -2.48
C ASP A 155 -9.97 -8.05 -0.95
N LEU A 156 -10.34 -6.93 -0.32
CA LEU A 156 -10.38 -6.80 1.13
C LEU A 156 -11.31 -7.85 1.78
N ALA A 157 -12.50 -8.02 1.23
CA ALA A 157 -13.47 -8.96 1.75
C ALA A 157 -12.96 -10.40 1.70
N LEU A 158 -12.22 -10.76 0.64
CA LEU A 158 -11.59 -12.06 0.48
C LEU A 158 -10.50 -12.30 1.53
N HIS A 159 -9.59 -11.35 1.73
CA HIS A 159 -8.56 -11.44 2.78
C HIS A 159 -9.17 -11.58 4.19
N MET A 160 -10.23 -10.84 4.48
CA MET A 160 -10.97 -10.98 5.75
C MET A 160 -11.64 -12.35 5.91
N ALA A 161 -12.16 -12.92 4.82
CA ALA A 161 -12.75 -14.26 4.83
C ALA A 161 -11.68 -15.34 5.09
N ILE A 162 -10.49 -15.22 4.48
CA ILE A 162 -9.35 -16.11 4.77
C ILE A 162 -8.95 -16.00 6.24
N ALA A 163 -8.83 -14.78 6.77
CA ALA A 163 -8.50 -14.55 8.18
C ALA A 163 -9.55 -15.12 9.14
N HIS A 164 -10.83 -15.10 8.75
CA HIS A 164 -11.89 -15.76 9.52
C HIS A 164 -11.78 -17.28 9.46
N ALA A 165 -11.50 -17.86 8.28
CA ALA A 165 -11.30 -19.30 8.08
C ALA A 165 -10.06 -19.84 8.83
N ALA A 166 -9.05 -18.99 9.07
CA ALA A 166 -7.88 -19.32 9.88
C ALA A 166 -8.20 -19.60 11.36
N GLY A 167 -9.37 -19.19 11.85
CA GLY A 167 -9.87 -19.54 13.19
C GLY A 167 -9.16 -18.84 14.36
N ASN A 168 -8.23 -17.91 14.10
CA ASN A 168 -7.56 -17.14 15.16
C ASN A 168 -8.20 -15.74 15.30
N PRO A 169 -9.04 -15.51 16.33
CA PRO A 169 -9.75 -14.25 16.48
C PRO A 169 -8.83 -13.06 16.82
N VAL A 170 -7.62 -13.30 17.33
CA VAL A 170 -6.63 -12.24 17.59
C VAL A 170 -6.01 -11.78 16.29
N VAL A 171 -5.55 -12.71 15.45
CA VAL A 171 -4.97 -12.37 14.14
C VAL A 171 -5.99 -11.69 13.24
N LEU A 172 -7.25 -12.13 13.24
CA LEU A 172 -8.32 -11.44 12.53
C LEU A 172 -8.43 -9.97 12.97
N ARG A 173 -8.44 -9.70 14.28
CA ARG A 173 -8.48 -8.32 14.80
C ARG A 173 -7.25 -7.50 14.41
N LEU A 174 -6.05 -8.10 14.40
CA LEU A 174 -4.81 -7.44 13.97
C LEU A 174 -4.83 -7.11 12.46
N LEU A 175 -5.32 -8.01 11.62
CA LEU A 175 -5.49 -7.71 10.19
C LEU A 175 -6.48 -6.58 9.95
N ARG A 176 -7.60 -6.56 10.70
CA ARG A 176 -8.54 -5.40 10.66
C ARG A 176 -7.87 -4.10 11.09
N ALA A 177 -7.01 -4.18 12.11
CA ALA A 177 -6.28 -3.06 12.66
C ALA A 177 -5.33 -2.41 11.65
N ILE A 178 -4.60 -3.26 10.91
CA ILE A 178 -3.59 -2.84 9.95
C ILE A 178 -4.23 -2.36 8.64
N HIS A 179 -5.43 -2.83 8.33
CA HIS A 179 -6.11 -2.44 7.11
C HIS A 179 -6.42 -0.93 7.06
N MET A 180 -6.90 -0.33 8.15
CA MET A 180 -7.30 1.09 8.14
C MET A 180 -6.14 2.06 7.82
N PRO A 181 -4.97 1.97 8.49
CA PRO A 181 -3.78 2.74 8.11
C PRO A 181 -3.35 2.55 6.66
N LEU A 182 -3.49 1.33 6.14
CA LEU A 182 -3.08 0.95 4.80
C LEU A 182 -4.16 1.19 3.72
N ALA A 183 -5.39 1.54 4.07
CA ALA A 183 -6.53 1.50 3.14
C ALA A 183 -6.31 2.39 1.90
N ASN A 184 -5.77 3.60 2.10
CA ASN A 184 -5.45 4.51 0.99
C ASN A 184 -4.29 3.99 0.15
N LEU A 185 -3.27 3.42 0.79
CA LEU A 185 -2.11 2.85 0.11
C LEU A 185 -2.50 1.66 -0.76
N LEU A 186 -3.27 0.72 -0.21
CA LEU A 186 -3.75 -0.47 -0.94
C LEU A 186 -4.70 -0.08 -2.09
N ARG A 187 -5.55 0.94 -1.89
CA ARG A 187 -6.37 1.52 -2.97
C ARG A 187 -5.50 2.08 -4.09
N ALA A 188 -4.45 2.82 -3.75
CA ALA A 188 -3.53 3.41 -4.72
C ALA A 188 -2.73 2.34 -5.49
N ILE A 189 -2.20 1.32 -4.80
CA ILE A 189 -1.55 0.15 -5.42
C ILE A 189 -2.50 -0.54 -6.40
N SER A 190 -3.73 -0.83 -5.97
CA SER A 190 -4.74 -1.48 -6.81
C SER A 190 -5.08 -0.65 -8.05
N THR A 191 -5.18 0.67 -7.89
CA THR A 191 -5.47 1.60 -9.00
C THR A 191 -4.32 1.65 -10.00
N ASP A 192 -3.06 1.70 -9.54
CA ASP A 192 -1.88 1.65 -10.41
C ASP A 192 -1.84 0.36 -11.24
N LEU A 193 -2.08 -0.78 -10.59
CA LEU A 193 -2.11 -2.09 -11.25
C LEU A 193 -3.21 -2.17 -12.32
N MET A 194 -4.35 -1.53 -12.09
CA MET A 194 -5.42 -1.41 -13.09
C MET A 194 -5.01 -0.55 -14.28
N LEU A 195 -4.46 0.65 -14.03
CA LEU A 195 -4.01 1.55 -15.10
C LEU A 195 -2.88 0.91 -15.93
N ALA A 196 -2.04 0.09 -15.30
CA ALA A 196 -0.99 -0.68 -15.97
C ALA A 196 -1.49 -1.93 -16.70
N GLY A 197 -2.79 -2.26 -16.63
CA GLY A 197 -3.36 -3.47 -17.26
C GLY A 197 -2.88 -4.78 -16.64
N ARG A 198 -2.31 -4.76 -15.43
CA ARG A 198 -1.77 -5.93 -14.72
C ARG A 198 -2.83 -6.69 -13.92
N PHE A 199 -4.03 -6.15 -13.88
CA PHE A 199 -5.16 -6.62 -13.08
C PHE A 199 -5.62 -8.08 -13.30
N PRO A 200 -5.66 -8.65 -14.53
CA PRO A 200 -5.99 -10.07 -14.71
C PRO A 200 -5.06 -11.03 -13.96
N HIS A 201 -3.81 -10.62 -13.73
CA HIS A 201 -2.83 -11.41 -12.98
C HIS A 201 -3.15 -11.45 -11.48
N LEU A 202 -3.69 -10.34 -10.91
CA LEU A 202 -4.09 -10.29 -9.51
C LEU A 202 -5.25 -11.24 -9.18
N TYR A 203 -6.28 -11.30 -10.03
CA TYR A 203 -7.34 -12.28 -9.83
C TYR A 203 -6.79 -13.71 -9.91
N THR A 204 -5.90 -13.97 -10.87
CA THR A 204 -5.29 -15.30 -11.05
C THR A 204 -4.49 -15.74 -9.83
N THR A 205 -3.75 -14.84 -9.19
CA THR A 205 -3.03 -15.16 -7.96
C THR A 205 -3.96 -15.38 -6.77
N HIS A 206 -5.04 -14.60 -6.63
CA HIS A 206 -6.09 -14.87 -5.63
C HIS A 206 -6.74 -16.25 -5.81
N GLU A 207 -7.06 -16.62 -7.05
CA GLU A 207 -7.60 -17.93 -7.38
C GLU A 207 -6.64 -19.06 -6.97
N GLN A 208 -5.33 -18.89 -7.20
CA GLN A 208 -4.31 -19.85 -6.80
C GLN A 208 -4.22 -20.00 -5.26
N ILE A 209 -4.30 -18.91 -4.51
CA ILE A 209 -4.34 -18.95 -3.03
C ILE A 209 -5.53 -19.77 -2.55
N ILE A 210 -6.73 -19.46 -3.06
CA ILE A 210 -7.98 -20.13 -2.65
C ILE A 210 -7.97 -21.60 -3.04
N HIS A 211 -7.48 -21.94 -4.22
CA HIS A 211 -7.29 -23.32 -4.62
C HIS A 211 -6.27 -24.06 -3.74
N GLY A 212 -5.19 -23.41 -3.32
CA GLY A 212 -4.24 -23.97 -2.35
C GLY A 212 -4.91 -24.25 -0.99
N ILE A 213 -5.72 -23.31 -0.50
CA ILE A 213 -6.50 -23.48 0.74
C ILE A 213 -7.46 -24.67 0.62
N ILE A 214 -8.25 -24.75 -0.45
CA ILE A 214 -9.24 -25.83 -0.66
C ILE A 214 -8.57 -27.21 -0.76
N ARG A 215 -7.39 -27.28 -1.40
CA ARG A 215 -6.59 -28.51 -1.52
C ARG A 215 -5.86 -28.87 -0.23
N ARG A 216 -5.97 -28.04 0.81
CA ARG A 216 -5.23 -28.16 2.07
C ARG A 216 -3.71 -28.18 1.90
N ASP A 217 -3.23 -27.41 0.92
CA ASP A 217 -1.80 -27.24 0.65
C ASP A 217 -1.36 -25.84 1.11
N PRO A 218 -0.91 -25.70 2.38
CA PRO A 218 -0.49 -24.41 2.90
C PRO A 218 0.72 -23.85 2.15
N HIS A 219 1.61 -24.71 1.62
CA HIS A 219 2.82 -24.24 0.93
C HIS A 219 2.47 -23.66 -0.43
N ALA A 220 1.62 -24.34 -1.21
CA ALA A 220 1.15 -23.80 -2.49
C ALA A 220 0.34 -22.51 -2.29
N ALA A 221 -0.50 -22.44 -1.25
CA ALA A 221 -1.29 -21.26 -0.95
C ALA A 221 -0.43 -20.05 -0.57
N THR A 222 0.59 -20.22 0.29
CA THR A 222 1.49 -19.12 0.67
C THR A 222 2.40 -18.70 -0.48
N ALA A 223 2.89 -19.64 -1.30
CA ALA A 223 3.71 -19.31 -2.47
C ALA A 223 2.93 -18.50 -3.51
N ALA A 224 1.64 -18.78 -3.72
CA ALA A 224 0.78 -17.98 -4.58
C ALA A 224 0.59 -16.55 -4.04
N PHE A 225 0.53 -16.40 -2.72
CA PHE A 225 0.47 -15.09 -2.07
C PHE A 225 1.79 -14.31 -2.17
N ASP A 226 2.94 -14.98 -2.02
CA ASP A 226 4.24 -14.34 -2.24
C ASP A 226 4.35 -13.82 -3.68
N HIS A 227 3.92 -14.62 -4.66
CA HIS A 227 3.92 -14.18 -6.06
C HIS A 227 2.99 -12.97 -6.30
N MET A 228 1.85 -12.90 -5.61
CA MET A 228 0.98 -11.72 -5.65
C MET A 228 1.67 -10.48 -5.08
N LEU A 229 2.37 -10.62 -3.94
CA LEU A 229 3.08 -9.50 -3.33
C LEU A 229 4.20 -8.97 -4.24
N ASP A 230 4.96 -9.86 -4.88
CA ASP A 230 5.99 -9.48 -5.85
C ASP A 230 5.36 -8.62 -6.97
N GLN A 231 4.25 -9.08 -7.57
CA GLN A 231 3.53 -8.33 -8.61
C GLN A 231 3.03 -6.96 -8.15
N THR A 232 2.63 -6.83 -6.88
CA THR A 232 2.12 -5.56 -6.32
C THR A 232 3.22 -4.58 -5.92
N THR A 233 4.46 -5.06 -5.77
CA THR A 233 5.63 -4.25 -5.38
C THR A 233 6.61 -4.01 -6.52
N GLU A 234 6.49 -4.74 -7.62
CA GLU A 234 7.31 -4.59 -8.82
C GLU A 234 7.18 -3.20 -9.47
N GLY A 235 8.31 -2.75 -10.03
CA GLY A 235 8.37 -1.61 -10.95
C GLY A 235 7.93 -0.28 -10.35
N GLY A 236 8.23 -0.01 -9.08
CA GLY A 236 7.95 1.29 -8.45
C GLY A 236 6.48 1.51 -8.03
N THR A 237 5.68 0.44 -7.97
CA THR A 237 4.23 0.52 -7.71
C THR A 237 3.94 1.09 -6.32
N LEU A 238 4.73 0.71 -5.32
CA LEU A 238 4.59 1.20 -3.95
C LEU A 238 4.92 2.70 -3.87
N GLU A 239 5.98 3.11 -4.54
CA GLU A 239 6.50 4.48 -4.59
C GLU A 239 5.48 5.41 -5.27
N ARG A 240 4.89 4.97 -6.39
CA ARG A 240 3.78 5.69 -7.04
C ARG A 240 2.55 5.78 -6.15
N ALA A 241 2.21 4.69 -5.45
CA ALA A 241 1.04 4.63 -4.60
C ALA A 241 1.15 5.52 -3.34
N LEU A 242 2.37 5.79 -2.86
CA LEU A 242 2.65 6.71 -1.76
C LEU A 242 2.61 8.19 -2.17
N GLY A 243 2.34 8.50 -3.44
CA GLY A 243 2.28 9.88 -3.91
C GLY A 243 3.64 10.57 -3.92
N HIS A 244 4.74 9.81 -3.80
CA HIS A 244 6.05 10.34 -4.10
C HIS A 244 6.08 10.59 -5.62
N PRO A 245 6.31 11.85 -6.09
CA PRO A 245 6.65 12.05 -7.48
C PRO A 245 7.85 11.15 -7.77
N GLU A 246 7.87 10.51 -8.94
CA GLU A 246 8.97 9.64 -9.37
C GLU A 246 10.27 10.18 -8.77
N ARG A 247 10.93 9.43 -7.89
CA ARG A 247 12.38 9.56 -7.90
C ARG A 247 12.74 9.08 -9.29
N PRO A 248 13.18 9.97 -10.20
CA PRO A 248 13.59 9.51 -11.50
C PRO A 248 14.62 8.41 -11.21
N ASP A 249 14.40 7.23 -11.78
CA ASP A 249 15.41 6.19 -11.87
C ASP A 249 16.73 6.91 -12.15
N PRO A 250 17.80 6.67 -11.36
CA PRO A 250 19.04 7.38 -11.59
C PRO A 250 19.44 7.19 -13.05
N PRO A 251 19.99 8.23 -13.70
CA PRO A 251 20.42 8.09 -15.07
C PRO A 251 21.35 6.89 -15.16
N LEU A 252 21.19 6.10 -16.23
CA LEU A 252 21.83 4.80 -16.38
C LEU A 252 23.36 4.85 -16.30
N GLY A 253 23.91 6.05 -16.49
CA GLY A 253 25.34 6.33 -16.45
C GLY A 253 26.01 6.00 -17.78
N PRO A 254 27.17 6.61 -18.05
CA PRO A 254 27.85 6.48 -19.34
C PRO A 254 28.26 5.03 -19.63
N ASP A 255 28.71 4.29 -18.61
CA ASP A 255 29.16 2.90 -18.76
C ASP A 255 28.04 1.96 -19.24
N PHE A 256 26.80 2.16 -18.77
CA PHE A 256 25.66 1.36 -19.24
C PHE A 256 25.27 1.73 -20.66
N LEU A 257 25.21 3.02 -20.98
CA LEU A 257 24.82 3.50 -22.31
C LEU A 257 25.85 3.06 -23.37
N GLU A 258 27.14 3.08 -23.04
CA GLU A 258 28.23 2.60 -23.90
C GLU A 258 28.12 1.08 -24.13
N ASP A 259 27.92 0.30 -23.07
CA ASP A 259 27.77 -1.16 -23.20
C ASP A 259 26.49 -1.55 -23.94
N LEU A 260 25.37 -0.86 -23.71
CA LEU A 260 24.13 -1.05 -24.45
C LEU A 260 24.35 -0.73 -25.94
N HIS A 261 24.95 0.41 -26.25
CA HIS A 261 25.26 0.82 -27.61
C HIS A 261 26.14 -0.21 -28.33
N TRP A 262 27.24 -0.63 -27.69
CA TRP A 262 28.15 -1.65 -28.24
C TRP A 262 27.41 -2.94 -28.59
N ASN A 263 26.53 -3.41 -27.72
CA ASN A 263 25.77 -4.63 -27.95
C ASN A 263 24.71 -4.47 -29.05
N LEU A 264 24.00 -3.34 -29.08
CA LEU A 264 23.03 -3.03 -30.13
C LEU A 264 23.72 -2.94 -31.48
N THR A 265 24.90 -2.33 -31.59
CA THR A 265 25.66 -2.26 -32.84
C THR A 265 26.00 -3.65 -33.39
N ARG A 266 26.23 -4.65 -32.52
CA ARG A 266 26.43 -6.04 -32.95
C ARG A 266 25.13 -6.72 -33.38
N LEU A 267 24.00 -6.32 -32.80
CA LEU A 267 22.70 -6.91 -33.09
C LEU A 267 22.09 -6.37 -34.39
N ILE A 268 22.08 -5.05 -34.55
CA ILE A 268 21.35 -4.32 -35.60
C ILE A 268 22.23 -3.38 -36.44
N GLY A 269 23.55 -3.39 -36.23
CA GLY A 269 24.48 -2.62 -37.06
C GLY A 269 24.34 -1.11 -36.88
N PRO A 270 24.54 -0.32 -37.94
CA PRO A 270 24.55 1.15 -37.88
C PRO A 270 23.26 1.80 -37.34
N MET A 271 22.14 1.05 -37.30
CA MET A 271 20.90 1.53 -36.69
C MET A 271 21.04 1.80 -35.19
N ALA A 272 22.03 1.20 -34.51
CA ALA A 272 22.30 1.45 -33.09
C ALA A 272 22.77 2.88 -32.79
N ASP A 273 23.37 3.56 -33.77
CA ASP A 273 23.92 4.92 -33.62
C ASP A 273 22.83 5.97 -33.41
N VAL A 274 21.60 5.68 -33.88
CA VAL A 274 20.49 6.64 -33.83
C VAL A 274 19.48 6.33 -32.72
N LEU A 275 19.41 5.07 -32.23
CA LEU A 275 18.35 4.65 -31.31
C LEU A 275 18.40 5.32 -29.93
N ILE A 276 19.57 5.44 -29.30
CA ILE A 276 19.68 6.08 -27.99
C ILE A 276 19.40 7.60 -28.10
N PRO A 277 20.00 8.33 -29.06
CA PRO A 277 19.65 9.73 -29.31
C PRO A 277 18.18 9.96 -29.69
N GLU A 278 17.58 9.07 -30.49
CA GLU A 278 16.18 9.15 -30.92
C GLU A 278 15.23 8.89 -29.75
N ALA A 279 15.50 7.87 -28.91
CA ALA A 279 14.76 7.60 -27.68
C ALA A 279 14.77 8.81 -26.73
N ALA A 280 15.93 9.45 -26.56
CA ALA A 280 16.06 10.65 -25.74
C ALA A 280 15.27 11.81 -26.34
N SER A 281 15.38 12.03 -27.65
CA SER A 281 14.70 13.10 -28.40
C SER A 281 13.17 12.96 -28.36
N GLU A 282 12.61 11.76 -28.56
CA GLU A 282 11.16 11.50 -28.49
C GLU A 282 10.57 11.81 -27.11
N LEU A 283 11.39 11.69 -26.06
CA LEU A 283 11.01 11.97 -24.68
C LEU A 283 11.35 13.41 -24.26
N GLY A 284 11.98 14.21 -25.13
CA GLY A 284 12.42 15.57 -24.82
C GLY A 284 13.55 15.63 -23.78
N LEU A 285 14.38 14.59 -23.72
CA LEU A 285 15.46 14.41 -22.74
C LEU A 285 16.84 14.49 -23.39
N ASP A 286 17.85 14.81 -22.58
CA ASP A 286 19.26 14.58 -22.91
C ASP A 286 19.54 13.06 -22.85
N PRO A 287 20.32 12.47 -23.78
CA PRO A 287 20.76 11.07 -23.70
C PRO A 287 21.35 10.67 -22.33
N ASP A 288 22.09 11.57 -21.67
CA ASP A 288 22.68 11.31 -20.36
C ASP A 288 21.64 11.35 -19.22
N ALA A 289 20.43 11.82 -19.49
CA ALA A 289 19.29 11.82 -18.58
C ALA A 289 18.36 10.62 -18.80
N LEU A 290 18.69 9.70 -19.71
CA LEU A 290 17.92 8.47 -19.90
C LEU A 290 17.98 7.57 -18.68
N THR A 291 16.82 7.03 -18.34
CA THR A 291 16.61 6.17 -17.19
C THR A 291 16.23 4.77 -17.64
N ARG A 292 16.25 3.82 -16.71
CA ARG A 292 15.82 2.44 -17.00
C ARG A 292 14.39 2.40 -17.52
N THR A 293 13.47 3.08 -16.84
CA THR A 293 12.06 3.18 -17.25
C THR A 293 11.89 3.72 -18.67
N HIS A 294 12.65 4.76 -19.05
CA HIS A 294 12.63 5.32 -20.42
C HIS A 294 13.07 4.27 -21.46
N LEU A 295 14.19 3.59 -21.21
CA LEU A 295 14.74 2.63 -22.15
C LEU A 295 13.94 1.32 -22.23
N THR A 296 13.42 0.78 -21.14
CA THR A 296 12.61 -0.45 -21.16
C THR A 296 11.40 -0.31 -22.08
N ARG A 297 10.71 0.84 -22.02
CA ARG A 297 9.56 1.12 -22.88
C ARG A 297 9.95 1.23 -24.36
N TYR A 298 11.03 1.95 -24.65
CA TYR A 298 11.51 2.16 -26.01
C TYR A 298 12.08 0.87 -26.64
N LEU A 299 12.94 0.17 -25.91
CA LEU A 299 13.55 -1.09 -26.30
C LEU A 299 12.53 -2.23 -26.43
N GLY A 300 11.48 -2.25 -25.60
CA GLY A 300 10.36 -3.19 -25.75
C GLY A 300 9.58 -3.00 -27.06
N ASN A 301 9.53 -1.78 -27.59
CA ASN A 301 8.96 -1.52 -28.92
C ASN A 301 9.89 -1.98 -30.03
N LEU A 302 11.19 -1.69 -29.91
CA LEU A 302 12.22 -2.12 -30.86
C LEU A 302 12.26 -3.65 -30.97
N ALA A 303 12.24 -4.36 -29.84
CA ALA A 303 12.25 -5.82 -29.78
C ALA A 303 11.15 -6.46 -30.61
N ARG A 304 9.95 -5.87 -30.60
CA ARG A 304 8.78 -6.35 -31.37
C ARG A 304 8.90 -6.12 -32.87
N GLN A 305 9.81 -5.24 -33.29
CA GLN A 305 10.06 -4.89 -34.70
C GLN A 305 11.31 -5.59 -35.25
N LEU A 306 12.07 -6.32 -34.41
CA LEU A 306 13.22 -7.08 -34.86
C LEU A 306 12.80 -8.24 -35.77
N PRO A 307 13.53 -8.50 -36.87
CA PRO A 307 13.32 -9.68 -37.71
C PRO A 307 13.42 -10.98 -36.89
N ASP A 308 12.68 -12.02 -37.28
CA ASP A 308 12.62 -13.30 -36.54
C ASP A 308 14.00 -13.91 -36.25
N GLY A 309 14.97 -13.75 -37.15
CA GLY A 309 16.35 -14.22 -36.97
C GLY A 309 17.16 -13.52 -35.88
N LYS A 310 16.63 -12.43 -35.29
CA LYS A 310 17.30 -11.61 -34.27
C LYS A 310 16.68 -11.70 -32.89
N GLN A 311 15.54 -12.38 -32.74
CA GLN A 311 14.84 -12.53 -31.46
C GLN A 311 15.68 -13.28 -30.41
N ALA A 312 16.37 -14.35 -30.80
CA ALA A 312 17.22 -15.11 -29.87
C ALA A 312 18.43 -14.30 -29.38
N GLU A 313 19.03 -13.49 -30.26
CA GLU A 313 20.13 -12.59 -29.92
C GLU A 313 19.66 -11.44 -29.02
N TRP A 314 18.44 -10.92 -29.25
CA TRP A 314 17.78 -9.97 -28.36
C TRP A 314 17.57 -10.53 -26.96
N THR A 315 16.99 -11.73 -26.83
CA THR A 315 16.78 -12.37 -25.52
C THR A 315 18.10 -12.57 -24.78
N ALA A 316 19.15 -13.02 -25.47
CA ALA A 316 20.48 -13.17 -24.87
C ALA A 316 21.08 -11.84 -24.39
N LEU A 317 20.89 -10.76 -25.16
CA LEU A 317 21.30 -9.41 -24.78
C LEU A 317 20.53 -8.92 -23.54
N SER A 318 19.20 -9.04 -23.54
CA SER A 318 18.37 -8.61 -22.40
C SER A 318 18.79 -9.31 -21.11
N SER A 319 18.96 -10.64 -21.15
CA SER A 319 19.43 -11.40 -19.98
C SER A 319 20.85 -11.03 -19.54
N LEU A 320 21.74 -10.65 -20.47
CA LEU A 320 23.09 -10.22 -20.13
C LEU A 320 23.12 -8.87 -19.42
N LEU A 321 22.31 -7.91 -19.90
CA LEU A 321 22.21 -6.59 -19.30
C LEU A 321 21.53 -6.65 -17.93
N GLU A 322 20.43 -7.38 -17.81
CA GLU A 322 19.72 -7.61 -16.54
C GLU A 322 20.65 -8.28 -15.50
N LYS A 323 21.44 -9.27 -15.89
CA LYS A 323 22.40 -9.91 -14.98
C LYS A 323 23.51 -8.96 -14.50
N ARG A 324 23.90 -7.99 -15.33
CA ARG A 324 25.07 -7.13 -15.06
C ARG A 324 24.71 -5.85 -14.33
N TYR A 325 23.52 -5.30 -14.58
CA TYR A 325 23.09 -4.01 -14.07
C TYR A 325 21.84 -4.10 -13.18
N GLY A 326 21.29 -5.31 -13.00
CA GLY A 326 20.04 -5.57 -12.29
C GLY A 326 18.85 -5.01 -13.03
#